data_AF-A0A9F2R9D1-F1
#
_entry.id   AF-A0A9F2R9D1-F1
#
_cell.length_a   1.000
_cell.length_b   1.000
_cell.length_c   1.000
_cell.angle_alpha   90.00
_cell.angle_beta   90.00
_cell.angle_gamma   90.00
#
_symmetry.space_group_name_H-M   'P 1'
#
loop_
_entity.id
_entity.type
_entity.pdbx_description
1 polymer ?
#
loop_
_entity_poly.entity_id
_entity_poly.type
_entity_poly.pdbx_seq_one_letter_code
_entity_poly.pdbx_strand_id
1 'polypeptide(L)'
;MIIKAERYYIWKQEHQCDDVSNLSFKQDHNMQTKQIRASLWNLAYNGLKMREWTKLAQFWKFTDEQIKAIEEQWTGKKSYKEHGHRMFLIWLHGVLMAGQNPIKHLYEDLVSGGFQQLAEKFRAENNAGTESKKCSVS
;
A
#
# COMPACT_ATOMS: atom_id res chain seq x y z
N MET A 1 5.20 -0.46 14.96
CA MET A 1 4.54 0.77 14.46
C MET A 1 3.08 0.77 14.90
N ILE A 2 2.62 1.80 15.60
CA ILE A 2 1.31 1.85 16.29
C ILE A 2 0.13 1.73 15.31
N ILE A 3 0.12 2.51 14.22
CA ILE A 3 -0.98 2.52 13.24
C ILE A 3 -1.29 1.11 12.68
N LYS A 4 -0.27 0.29 12.38
CA LYS A 4 -0.49 -1.09 11.92
C LYS A 4 -1.20 -1.94 12.97
N ALA A 5 -0.88 -1.76 14.25
CA ALA A 5 -1.49 -2.52 15.34
C ALA A 5 -2.95 -2.13 15.54
N GLU A 6 -3.27 -0.83 15.52
CA GLU A 6 -4.64 -0.33 15.60
C GLU A 6 -5.50 -0.88 14.45
N ARG A 7 -5.01 -0.76 13.21
CA ARG A 7 -5.74 -1.26 12.02
C ARG A 7 -5.94 -2.77 12.06
N TYR A 8 -4.92 -3.51 12.50
CA TYR A 8 -5.03 -4.96 12.69
C TYR A 8 -6.09 -5.31 13.74
N TYR A 9 -6.11 -4.61 14.87
CA TYR A 9 -7.09 -4.86 15.93
C TYR A 9 -8.52 -4.62 15.44
N ILE A 10 -8.78 -3.52 14.72
CA ILE A 10 -10.08 -3.25 14.11
C ILE A 10 -10.49 -4.39 13.17
N TRP A 11 -9.60 -4.78 12.26
CA TRP A 11 -9.86 -5.88 11.32
C TRP A 11 -10.16 -7.20 12.04
N LYS A 12 -9.40 -7.53 13.10
CA LYS A 12 -9.59 -8.76 13.87
C LYS A 12 -10.97 -8.80 14.52
N GLN A 13 -11.43 -7.69 15.09
CA GLN A 13 -12.76 -7.58 15.71
C GLN A 13 -13.88 -7.81 14.69
N GLU A 14 -13.71 -7.34 13.45
CA GLU A 14 -14.70 -7.50 12.38
C GLU A 14 -14.78 -8.92 11.83
N HIS A 15 -13.67 -9.67 11.81
CA HIS A 15 -13.57 -10.94 11.07
C HIS A 15 -13.54 -12.20 11.94
N GLN A 16 -13.50 -12.07 13.28
CA GLN A 16 -13.46 -13.21 14.23
C GLN A 16 -12.48 -14.32 13.81
N CYS A 17 -11.34 -13.94 13.24
CA CYS A 17 -10.34 -14.89 12.73
C CYS A 17 -9.29 -15.14 13.81
N ASP A 18 -9.11 -16.42 14.15
CA ASP A 18 -8.07 -16.86 15.06
C ASP A 18 -6.84 -17.31 14.27
N ASP A 19 -5.75 -16.63 14.59
CA ASP A 19 -4.36 -16.95 14.26
C ASP A 19 -3.83 -16.49 12.88
N VAL A 20 -3.04 -15.40 12.92
CA VAL A 20 -2.21 -14.96 11.79
C VAL A 20 -0.78 -15.41 12.09
N SER A 21 -0.39 -16.55 11.53
CA SER A 21 0.86 -17.27 11.81
C SER A 21 2.17 -16.50 11.55
N ASN A 22 2.09 -15.26 11.04
CA ASN A 22 3.23 -14.39 10.76
C ASN A 22 2.97 -12.90 11.07
N LEU A 23 2.23 -12.60 12.16
CA LEU A 23 1.96 -11.23 12.58
C LEU A 23 3.23 -10.51 13.04
N SER A 24 3.66 -9.50 12.27
CA SER A 24 4.76 -8.61 12.64
C SER A 24 4.43 -7.15 12.34
N PHE A 25 4.60 -6.28 13.33
CA PHE A 25 4.41 -4.83 13.20
C PHE A 25 5.71 -4.05 12.90
N LYS A 26 6.79 -4.78 12.62
CA LYS A 26 8.07 -4.21 12.22
C LYS A 26 8.00 -3.71 10.77
N GLN A 27 9.04 -3.00 10.35
CA GLN A 27 9.21 -2.69 8.94
C GLN A 27 9.38 -4.01 8.18
N ASP A 28 8.64 -4.15 7.09
CA ASP A 28 8.73 -5.33 6.25
C ASP A 28 10.01 -5.23 5.42
N HIS A 29 10.86 -6.27 5.51
CA HIS A 29 12.07 -6.44 4.72
C HIS A 29 12.07 -7.76 3.93
N ASN A 30 10.94 -8.46 3.88
CA ASN A 30 10.83 -9.75 3.20
C ASN A 30 11.13 -9.61 1.69
N MET A 31 11.87 -10.58 1.16
CA MET A 31 12.20 -10.64 -0.27
C MET A 31 10.93 -10.80 -1.12
N GLN A 32 9.94 -11.55 -0.64
CA GLN A 32 8.67 -11.79 -1.34
C GLN A 32 7.89 -10.50 -1.63
N THR A 33 8.01 -9.50 -0.75
CA THR A 33 7.32 -8.21 -0.89
C THR A 33 8.21 -7.13 -1.51
N LYS A 34 9.47 -7.43 -1.84
CA LYS A 34 10.44 -6.43 -2.32
C LYS A 34 9.95 -5.71 -3.58
N GLN A 35 9.41 -6.45 -4.55
CA GLN A 35 8.91 -5.87 -5.80
C GLN A 35 7.75 -4.91 -5.55
N ILE A 36 6.71 -5.36 -4.83
CA ILE A 36 5.55 -4.50 -4.55
C ILE A 36 5.95 -3.27 -3.72
N ARG A 37 6.86 -3.40 -2.74
CA ARG A 37 7.38 -2.26 -1.99
C ARG A 37 8.08 -1.24 -2.88
N ALA A 38 8.86 -1.69 -3.86
CA ALA A 38 9.51 -0.81 -4.83
C ALA A 38 8.48 -0.08 -5.73
N SER A 39 7.45 -0.79 -6.21
CA SER A 39 6.36 -0.18 -6.99
C SER A 39 5.58 0.85 -6.17
N LEU A 40 5.29 0.57 -4.89
CA LEU A 40 4.60 1.51 -3.99
C LEU A 40 5.44 2.77 -3.73
N TRP A 41 6.76 2.62 -3.57
CA TRP A 41 7.67 3.76 -3.47
C TRP A 41 7.61 4.62 -4.75
N ASN A 42 7.70 3.99 -5.92
CA ASN A 42 7.63 4.71 -7.19
C ASN A 42 6.28 5.43 -7.35
N LEU A 43 5.18 4.78 -6.97
CA LEU A 43 3.85 5.37 -7.01
C LEU A 43 3.74 6.62 -6.12
N ALA A 44 4.29 6.56 -4.91
CA ALA A 44 4.29 7.68 -3.98
C ALA A 44 5.16 8.86 -4.47
N TYR A 45 6.34 8.58 -5.03
CA TYR A 45 7.29 9.64 -5.40
C TYR A 45 7.02 10.24 -6.77
N ASN A 46 6.47 9.46 -7.70
CA ASN A 46 6.35 9.82 -9.11
C ASN A 46 4.91 9.75 -9.65
N GLY A 47 3.95 9.32 -8.82
CA GLY A 47 2.54 9.20 -9.21
C GLY A 47 1.61 10.13 -8.43
N LEU A 48 1.79 10.25 -7.12
CA LEU A 48 0.90 11.04 -6.26
C LEU A 48 1.18 12.54 -6.33
N LYS A 49 0.11 13.32 -6.28
CA LYS A 49 0.14 14.77 -5.98
C LYS A 49 -0.01 15.01 -4.47
N MET A 50 0.32 16.23 -4.04
CA MET A 50 0.42 16.63 -2.63
C MET A 50 -0.76 16.22 -1.73
N ARG A 51 -2.00 16.26 -2.22
CA ARG A 51 -3.22 15.93 -1.46
C ARG A 51 -3.86 14.59 -1.83
N GLU A 52 -3.27 13.84 -2.75
CA GLU A 52 -3.87 12.59 -3.23
C GLU A 52 -3.64 11.44 -2.26
N TRP A 53 -2.51 11.44 -1.53
CA TRP A 53 -2.24 10.41 -0.52
C TRP A 53 -3.26 10.46 0.63
N THR A 54 -3.66 11.65 1.08
CA THR A 54 -4.68 11.80 2.14
C THR A 54 -6.05 11.32 1.69
N LYS A 55 -6.43 11.58 0.43
CA LYS A 55 -7.68 11.06 -0.15
C LYS A 55 -7.67 9.53 -0.21
N LEU A 56 -6.54 8.91 -0.58
CA LEU A 56 -6.38 7.46 -0.55
C LEU A 56 -6.44 6.90 0.88
N ALA A 57 -5.78 7.57 1.84
CA ALA A 57 -5.84 7.19 3.24
C ALA A 57 -7.29 7.19 3.76
N GLN A 58 -8.06 8.23 3.44
CA GLN A 58 -9.48 8.33 3.78
C GLN A 58 -10.32 7.24 3.10
N PHE A 59 -10.08 6.98 1.81
CA PHE A 59 -10.74 5.87 1.09
C PHE A 59 -10.50 4.52 1.77
N TRP A 60 -9.27 4.28 2.25
CA TRP A 60 -8.90 3.10 3.04
C TRP A 60 -9.23 3.19 4.54
N LYS A 61 -10.05 4.18 4.92
CA LYS A 61 -10.53 4.37 6.30
C LYS A 61 -9.39 4.49 7.32
N PHE A 62 -8.30 5.19 6.98
CA PHE A 62 -7.37 5.68 8.00
C PHE A 62 -8.09 6.77 8.80
N THR A 63 -7.96 6.75 10.13
CA THR A 63 -8.53 7.82 10.96
C THR A 63 -7.75 9.11 10.80
N ASP A 64 -8.35 10.24 11.17
CA ASP A 64 -7.67 11.54 11.12
C ASP A 64 -6.43 11.56 12.01
N GLU A 65 -6.46 10.88 13.16
CA GLU A 65 -5.31 10.71 14.05
C GLU A 65 -4.19 9.89 13.40
N GLN A 66 -4.54 8.83 12.65
CA GLN A 66 -3.55 8.03 11.92
C GLN A 66 -2.92 8.82 10.77
N ILE A 67 -3.72 9.60 10.05
CA ILE A 67 -3.23 10.50 9.00
C ILE A 67 -2.30 11.54 9.60
N LYS A 68 -2.70 12.20 10.69
CA LYS A 68 -1.87 13.18 11.40
C LYS A 68 -0.56 12.57 11.90
N ALA A 69 -0.60 11.37 12.47
CA ALA A 69 0.60 10.65 12.90
C ALA A 69 1.52 10.23 11.74
N ILE A 70 0.98 10.07 10.52
CA ILE A 70 1.80 9.92 9.30
C ILE A 70 2.47 11.26 8.95
N GLU A 71 1.72 12.36 9.00
CA GLU A 71 2.19 13.70 8.66
C GLU A 71 3.34 14.17 9.58
N GLU A 72 3.20 13.95 10.89
CA GLU A 72 4.14 14.40 11.92
C GLU A 72 5.55 13.82 11.75
N GLN A 73 5.71 12.68 11.07
CA GLN A 73 7.03 12.08 10.88
C GLN A 73 7.91 12.86 9.88
N TRP A 74 7.32 13.56 8.91
CA TRP A 74 8.08 14.34 7.93
C TRP A 74 7.45 15.71 7.66
N THR A 75 8.25 16.75 7.85
CA THR A 75 7.83 18.14 7.61
C THR A 75 8.41 18.69 6.30
N GLY A 76 7.70 19.63 5.67
CA GLY A 76 8.20 20.40 4.51
C GLY A 76 7.40 20.19 3.22
N LYS A 77 7.63 21.03 2.20
CA LYS A 77 6.78 21.09 0.99
C LYS A 77 6.76 19.80 0.15
N LYS A 78 7.75 18.91 0.30
CA LYS A 78 7.86 17.65 -0.45
C LYS A 78 7.61 16.41 0.42
N SER A 79 7.23 16.57 1.69
CA SER A 79 7.04 15.44 2.61
C SER A 79 5.88 14.53 2.23
N TYR A 80 4.92 15.01 1.42
CA TYR A 80 3.79 14.22 0.93
C TYR A 80 4.20 12.91 0.22
N LYS A 81 5.40 12.85 -0.37
CA LYS A 81 5.94 11.64 -1.00
C LYS A 81 6.28 10.58 0.05
N GLU A 82 6.92 11.00 1.15
CA GLU A 82 7.22 10.14 2.29
C GLU A 82 5.93 9.71 3.00
N HIS A 83 4.98 10.64 3.17
CA HIS A 83 3.66 10.34 3.73
C HIS A 83 2.91 9.28 2.91
N GLY A 84 2.85 9.47 1.59
CA GLY A 84 2.23 8.52 0.67
C GLY A 84 2.92 7.15 0.70
N HIS A 85 4.25 7.11 0.72
CA HIS A 85 4.99 5.85 0.81
C HIS A 85 4.72 5.13 2.14
N ARG A 86 4.74 5.85 3.27
CA ARG A 86 4.42 5.25 4.58
C ARG A 86 2.98 4.75 4.64
N MET A 87 2.02 5.51 4.12
CA MET A 87 0.62 5.08 4.00
C MET A 87 0.51 3.78 3.21
N PHE A 88 1.16 3.67 2.04
CA PHE A 88 1.15 2.45 1.25
C PHE A 88 1.75 1.25 2.00
N LEU A 89 2.82 1.44 2.78
CA LEU A 89 3.41 0.35 3.58
C LEU A 89 2.52 -0.08 4.76
N ILE A 90 1.72 0.83 5.32
CA ILE A 90 0.70 0.51 6.33
C ILE A 90 -0.44 -0.27 5.67
N TRP A 91 -0.95 0.20 4.53
CA TRP A 91 -1.99 -0.47 3.76
C TRP A 91 -1.56 -1.88 3.32
N LEU A 92 -0.36 -2.02 2.77
CA LEU A 92 0.19 -3.31 2.31
C LEU A 92 0.23 -4.33 3.46
N HIS A 93 0.60 -3.91 4.67
CA HIS A 93 0.60 -4.81 5.82
C HIS A 93 -0.80 -5.35 6.14
N GLY A 94 -1.83 -4.48 6.13
CA GLY A 94 -3.21 -4.92 6.33
C GLY A 94 -3.67 -5.92 5.26
N VAL A 95 -3.38 -5.65 3.99
CA VAL A 95 -3.74 -6.54 2.87
C VAL A 95 -3.06 -7.91 3.00
N LEU A 96 -1.78 -7.93 3.38
CA LEU A 96 -1.05 -9.18 3.59
C LEU A 96 -1.59 -9.97 4.79
N MET A 97 -1.98 -9.29 5.88
CA MET A 97 -2.61 -9.93 7.04
C MET A 97 -3.98 -10.53 6.71
N ALA A 98 -4.73 -9.90 5.81
CA ALA A 98 -5.99 -10.43 5.30
C ALA A 98 -5.80 -11.54 4.25
N GLY A 99 -4.57 -11.94 3.91
CA GLY A 99 -4.28 -12.98 2.92
C GLY A 99 -4.65 -12.58 1.48
N GLN A 100 -4.81 -11.29 1.21
CA GLN A 100 -5.26 -10.77 -0.08
C GLN A 100 -4.08 -10.50 -1.03
N ASN A 101 -4.34 -10.51 -2.34
CA ASN A 101 -3.34 -10.17 -3.35
C ASN A 101 -3.18 -8.64 -3.46
N PRO A 102 -2.03 -8.07 -3.09
CA PRO A 102 -1.86 -6.62 -3.05
C PRO A 102 -1.81 -5.96 -4.43
N ILE A 103 -1.35 -6.66 -5.47
CA ILE A 103 -1.31 -6.07 -6.83
C ILE A 103 -2.74 -5.90 -7.34
N LYS A 104 -3.56 -6.95 -7.22
CA LYS A 104 -4.96 -6.91 -7.64
C LYS A 104 -5.74 -5.87 -6.83
N HIS A 105 -5.63 -5.93 -5.51
CA HIS A 105 -6.38 -5.06 -4.61
C HIS A 105 -6.03 -3.58 -4.83
N LEU A 106 -4.73 -3.24 -4.96
CA LEU A 106 -4.35 -1.85 -5.22
C LEU A 106 -4.95 -1.33 -6.52
N TYR A 107 -4.90 -2.11 -7.59
CA TYR A 107 -5.47 -1.69 -8.87
C TYR A 107 -6.97 -1.41 -8.76
N GLU A 108 -7.72 -2.32 -8.15
CA GLU A 108 -9.18 -2.20 -7.99
C GLU A 108 -9.55 -0.99 -7.12
N ASP A 109 -8.82 -0.76 -6.04
CA ASP A 109 -9.02 0.39 -5.15
C ASP A 109 -8.68 1.71 -5.82
N LEU A 110 -7.58 1.77 -6.58
CA LEU A 110 -7.20 2.99 -7.31
C LEU A 110 -8.25 3.33 -8.36
N VAL A 111 -8.80 2.35 -9.08
CA VAL A 111 -9.90 2.59 -10.03
C VAL A 111 -11.14 3.09 -9.29
N SER A 112 -11.53 2.40 -8.22
CA SER A 112 -12.74 2.72 -7.44
C SER A 112 -12.66 4.08 -6.75
N GLY A 113 -11.46 4.47 -6.31
CA GLY A 113 -11.17 5.77 -5.72
C GLY A 113 -11.04 6.92 -6.73
N GLY A 114 -11.20 6.67 -8.03
CA GLY A 114 -11.10 7.69 -9.09
C GLY A 114 -9.66 8.03 -9.52
N PHE A 115 -8.68 7.20 -9.15
CA PHE A 115 -7.27 7.35 -9.49
C PHE A 115 -6.88 6.52 -10.72
N GLN A 116 -7.71 6.53 -11.77
CA GLN A 116 -7.55 5.64 -12.93
C GLN A 116 -6.18 5.75 -13.61
N GLN A 117 -5.66 6.97 -13.79
CA GLN A 117 -4.32 7.17 -14.38
C GLN A 117 -3.21 6.53 -13.53
N LEU A 118 -3.36 6.57 -12.20
CA LEU A 118 -2.41 5.98 -11.27
C LEU A 118 -2.51 4.44 -11.31
N ALA A 119 -3.72 3.90 -11.41
CA ALA A 119 -3.99 2.47 -11.53
C ALA A 119 -3.34 1.89 -12.80
N GLU A 120 -3.51 2.56 -13.95
CA GLU A 120 -2.92 2.11 -15.22
C GLU A 120 -1.39 2.17 -15.20
N LYS A 121 -0.80 3.23 -14.62
CA LYS A 121 0.66 3.31 -14.44
C LYS A 121 1.19 2.17 -13.56
N PHE A 122 0.53 1.91 -12.44
CA PHE A 122 0.89 0.81 -11.54
C PHE A 122 0.78 -0.56 -12.24
N ARG A 123 -0.30 -0.79 -12.99
CA ARG A 123 -0.49 -2.01 -13.78
C ARG A 123 0.61 -2.20 -14.81
N ALA A 124 0.95 -1.16 -15.58
CA ALA A 124 1.98 -1.24 -16.61
C ALA A 124 3.34 -1.65 -16.00
N GLU A 125 3.72 -1.05 -14.87
CA GLU A 125 4.97 -1.35 -14.17
C GLU A 125 5.02 -2.79 -13.61
N ASN A 126 3.89 -3.33 -13.17
CA ASN A 126 3.86 -4.67 -12.56
C ASN A 126 3.61 -5.80 -13.59
N ASN A 127 2.98 -5.50 -14.72
CA ASN A 127 2.76 -6.46 -15.81
C ASN A 127 3.92 -6.53 -16.81
N ALA A 128 4.72 -5.46 -16.95
CA ALA A 128 5.91 -5.47 -17.82
C ALA A 128 6.93 -6.57 -17.47
N GLY A 129 6.93 -7.07 -16.22
CA GLY A 129 7.75 -8.22 -15.81
C GLY A 129 7.20 -9.60 -16.21
N THR A 130 5.92 -9.68 -16.60
CA THR A 130 5.26 -10.94 -17.00
C THR A 130 5.30 -11.21 -18.50
N GLU A 131 5.47 -10.19 -19.35
CA GLU A 131 5.55 -10.36 -20.81
C GLU A 131 6.93 -10.86 -21.28
N SER A 132 7.99 -10.62 -20.50
CA SER A 132 9.36 -11.04 -20.86
C SER A 132 9.67 -12.53 -20.60
N LYS A 133 8.66 -13.35 -20.29
CA LYS A 133 8.80 -14.81 -20.06
C LYS A 133 7.96 -15.67 -21.02
N LYS A 134 7.66 -15.17 -22.22
CA LYS A 134 7.11 -16.01 -23.29
C LYS A 134 8.08 -16.12 -24.46
N CYS A 135 8.35 -17.38 -24.80
CA CYS A 135 8.94 -17.89 -26.04
C CYS A 135 10.48 -18.01 -26.09
N SER A 136 10.99 -19.09 -25.52
CA SER A 136 11.85 -20.00 -26.30
C SER A 136 11.10 -21.33 -26.43
N VAL A 137 10.44 -21.52 -27.58
CA VAL A 137 10.00 -22.84 -28.03
C VAL A 137 11.15 -23.39 -28.88
N SER A 138 11.67 -24.52 -28.42
CA SER A 138 12.50 -25.56 -29.07
C SER A 138 13.42 -25.17 -30.23
#